data_AF-A0A7S2MVC7-F1
#
_entry.id   AF-A0A7S2MVC7-F1
#
_cell.length_a   1.000
_cell.length_b   1.000
_cell.length_c   1.000
_cell.angle_alpha   90.00
_cell.angle_beta   90.00
_cell.angle_gamma   90.00
#
_symmetry.space_group_name_H-M   'P 1'
#
loop_
_entity.id
_entity.type
_entity.pdbx_description
1 polymer ?
#
loop_
_entity_poly.entity_id
_entity_poly.type
_entity_poly.pdbx_seq_one_letter_code
_entity_poly.pdbx_strand_id
1 'polypeptide(L)'
;VEAAVAKIHEAVETGRAQLVVLPEIWNGPYATKCFPEYCERIPEPGQMPNAEDHPTIFAVSREAAAHKVPIVAGSISERGPGGEVFNTSVVIGPDGRCLARH
;
A
#
# COMPACT_ATOMS: atom_id res chain seq x y z
N VAL A 1 -0.06 -3.18 -9.50
CA VAL A 1 -0.51 -1.89 -8.94
C VAL A 1 -1.76 -1.34 -9.61
N GLU A 2 -1.76 -1.13 -10.92
CA GLU A 2 -2.92 -0.55 -11.65
C GLU A 2 -4.25 -1.29 -11.40
N ALA A 3 -4.22 -2.63 -11.42
CA ALA A 3 -5.43 -3.42 -11.13
C ALA A 3 -5.99 -3.19 -9.71
N ALA A 4 -5.12 -2.98 -8.72
CA ALA A 4 -5.54 -2.68 -7.35
C ALA A 4 -6.16 -1.29 -7.25
N VAL A 5 -5.55 -0.29 -7.91
CA VAL A 5 -6.09 1.07 -8.02
C VAL A 5 -7.48 1.07 -8.67
N ALA A 6 -7.65 0.34 -9.78
CA ALA A 6 -8.94 0.20 -10.43
C ALA A 6 -10.01 -0.40 -9.50
N LYS A 7 -9.64 -1.38 -8.66
CA LYS A 7 -10.54 -2.00 -7.69
C LYS A 7 -10.87 -1.09 -6.50
N ILE A 8 -9.92 -0.27 -6.04
CA ILE A 8 -10.18 0.77 -5.04
C ILE A 8 -11.22 1.75 -5.59
N HIS A 9 -10.99 2.29 -6.79
CA HIS A 9 -11.89 3.23 -7.43
C HIS A 9 -13.30 2.65 -7.61
N GLU A 10 -13.41 1.41 -8.11
CA GLU A 10 -14.70 0.71 -8.24
C GLU A 10 -15.42 0.54 -6.90
N ALA A 11 -14.69 0.14 -5.85
CA ALA A 11 -15.24 -0.07 -4.52
C ALA A 11 -15.79 1.23 -3.91
N VAL A 12 -15.09 2.35 -4.11
CA VAL A 12 -15.52 3.64 -3.55
C VAL A 12 -16.61 4.30 -4.39
N GLU A 13 -16.41 4.47 -5.69
CA GLU A 13 -17.36 5.22 -6.54
C GLU A 13 -18.68 4.47 -6.76
N THR A 14 -18.60 3.16 -7.03
CA THR A 14 -19.79 2.33 -7.29
C THR A 14 -20.31 1.70 -6.02
N GLY A 15 -19.41 1.11 -5.23
CA GLY A 15 -19.76 0.38 -4.02
C GLY A 15 -20.05 1.28 -2.81
N ARG A 16 -19.67 2.57 -2.86
CA ARG A 16 -19.76 3.52 -1.74
C ARG A 16 -19.04 3.02 -0.48
N ALA A 17 -17.92 2.30 -0.68
CA ALA A 17 -17.13 1.78 0.42
C ALA A 17 -16.58 2.92 1.29
N GLN A 18 -16.67 2.75 2.62
CA GLN A 18 -16.11 3.68 3.61
C GLN A 18 -14.76 3.20 4.15
N LEU A 19 -14.34 2.00 3.76
CA LEU A 19 -13.05 1.38 4.06
C LEU A 19 -12.76 0.39 2.92
N VAL A 20 -11.52 0.39 2.42
CA VAL A 20 -11.06 -0.60 1.44
C VAL A 20 -9.93 -1.43 2.03
N VAL A 21 -9.91 -2.72 1.74
CA VAL A 21 -8.87 -3.66 2.20
C VAL A 21 -8.31 -4.40 0.99
N LEU A 22 -7.00 -4.29 0.76
CA LEU A 22 -6.29 -5.03 -0.29
C LEU A 22 -5.76 -6.39 0.22
N PRO A 23 -5.44 -7.34 -0.68
CA PRO A 23 -4.91 -8.66 -0.31
C PRO A 23 -3.48 -8.64 0.25
N GLU A 24 -2.99 -9.79 0.70
CA GLU A 24 -1.58 -9.99 1.10
C GLU A 24 -0.63 -10.08 -0.12
N ILE A 25 0.59 -9.53 0.02
CA ILE A 25 1.68 -9.48 -0.99
C ILE A 25 1.13 -9.31 -2.41
N TRP A 26 0.45 -8.21 -2.64
CA TRP A 26 -0.24 -7.95 -3.90
C TRP A 26 0.62 -7.16 -4.91
N ASN A 27 1.78 -6.66 -4.48
CA ASN A 27 2.68 -5.85 -5.31
C ASN A 27 3.62 -6.68 -6.20
N GLY A 28 3.66 -7.99 -6.01
CA GLY A 28 4.53 -8.90 -6.77
C GLY A 28 4.10 -10.36 -6.65
N PRO A 29 4.83 -11.29 -7.31
CA PRO A 29 4.57 -12.71 -7.17
C PRO A 29 4.89 -13.20 -5.76
N TYR A 30 4.06 -14.09 -5.21
CA TYR A 30 4.33 -14.77 -3.93
C TYR A 30 5.41 -15.85 -4.11
N ALA A 31 6.65 -15.42 -4.36
CA ALA A 31 7.80 -16.27 -4.57
C ALA A 31 9.00 -15.69 -3.84
N THR A 32 9.49 -16.41 -2.83
CA THR A 32 10.60 -15.97 -1.95
C THR A 32 11.87 -15.58 -2.70
N LYS A 33 12.10 -16.17 -3.88
CA LYS A 33 13.25 -15.83 -4.75
C LYS A 33 13.14 -14.46 -5.41
N CYS A 34 11.93 -13.92 -5.55
CA CYS A 34 11.66 -12.64 -6.21
C CYS A 34 11.57 -11.48 -5.21
N PHE A 35 11.40 -11.74 -3.91
CA PHE A 35 11.18 -10.68 -2.92
C PHE A 35 12.24 -9.58 -2.96
N PRO A 36 13.55 -9.84 -3.04
CA PRO A 36 14.53 -8.75 -3.07
C PRO A 36 14.34 -7.77 -4.23
N GLU A 37 13.77 -8.21 -5.35
CA GLU A 37 13.51 -7.39 -6.54
C GLU A 37 12.27 -6.50 -6.38
N TYR A 38 11.25 -6.98 -5.65
CA TYR A 38 9.97 -6.29 -5.46
C TYR A 38 9.83 -5.65 -4.06
N CYS A 39 10.86 -5.73 -3.22
CA CYS A 39 10.85 -5.10 -1.91
C CYS A 39 11.00 -3.59 -2.02
N GLU A 40 10.04 -2.86 -1.44
CA GLU A 40 10.02 -1.41 -1.36
C GLU A 40 10.32 -0.95 0.07
N ARG A 41 10.70 0.32 0.26
CA ARG A 41 10.70 0.91 1.60
C ARG A 41 9.24 1.18 2.00
N ILE A 42 8.95 1.16 3.29
CA ILE A 42 7.62 1.48 3.83
C ILE A 42 7.67 2.83 4.55
N PRO A 43 6.69 3.72 4.34
CA PRO A 43 6.62 4.99 5.04
C PRO A 43 6.33 4.74 6.53
N GLU A 44 6.98 5.50 7.41
CA GLU A 44 6.71 5.44 8.84
C GLU A 44 5.33 6.05 9.17
N PRO A 45 4.68 5.62 10.28
CA PRO A 45 3.44 6.23 10.72
C PRO A 45 3.54 7.76 10.83
N GLY A 46 2.54 8.46 10.29
CA GLY A 46 2.48 9.92 10.17
C GLY A 46 3.10 10.49 8.90
N GLN A 47 3.89 9.71 8.15
CA GLN A 47 4.54 10.17 6.91
C GLN A 47 3.62 10.10 5.70
N MET A 48 3.84 11.03 4.75
CA MET A 48 3.26 10.96 3.41
C MET A 48 4.14 10.04 2.56
N PRO A 49 3.58 8.99 1.92
CA PRO A 49 4.33 8.17 0.98
C PRO A 49 4.78 8.99 -0.25
N ASN A 50 5.78 8.50 -0.96
CA ASN A 50 6.37 9.18 -2.13
C ASN A 50 6.68 8.15 -3.24
N ALA A 51 6.74 8.59 -4.49
CA ALA A 51 6.90 7.70 -5.64
C ALA A 51 8.28 7.03 -5.76
N GLU A 52 9.32 7.62 -5.15
CA GLU A 52 10.71 7.13 -5.25
C GLU A 52 10.96 5.97 -4.28
N ASP A 53 10.60 6.17 -3.01
CA ASP A 53 10.82 5.18 -1.94
C ASP A 53 9.67 4.18 -1.80
N HIS A 54 8.44 4.62 -2.11
CA HIS A 54 7.21 3.92 -1.75
C HIS A 54 6.25 3.75 -2.96
N PRO A 55 6.70 3.40 -4.17
CA PRO A 55 5.87 3.52 -5.38
C PRO A 55 4.51 2.82 -5.29
N THR A 56 4.44 1.64 -4.66
CA THR A 56 3.18 0.91 -4.48
C THR A 56 2.26 1.57 -3.45
N ILE A 57 2.79 1.89 -2.26
CA ILE A 57 2.01 2.53 -1.20
C ILE A 57 1.60 3.96 -1.59
N PHE A 58 2.43 4.65 -2.38
CA PHE A 58 2.13 5.97 -2.93
C PHE A 58 0.94 5.95 -3.89
N ALA A 59 0.82 4.92 -4.73
CA ALA A 59 -0.38 4.75 -5.55
C ALA A 59 -1.65 4.62 -4.69
N VAL A 60 -1.61 3.81 -3.63
CA VAL A 60 -2.75 3.66 -2.70
C VAL A 60 -3.04 4.95 -1.93
N SER A 61 -2.00 5.68 -1.49
CA SER A 61 -2.10 6.98 -0.83
C SER A 61 -2.86 8.01 -1.66
N ARG A 62 -2.59 8.07 -2.97
CA ARG A 62 -3.29 8.98 -3.87
C ARG A 62 -4.79 8.66 -3.96
N GLU A 63 -5.15 7.38 -4.06
CA GLU A 63 -6.56 6.97 -4.09
C GLU A 63 -7.27 7.24 -2.76
N ALA A 64 -6.63 6.92 -1.63
CA ALA A 64 -7.17 7.20 -0.30
C ALA A 64 -7.48 8.70 -0.11
N ALA A 65 -6.55 9.57 -0.52
CA ALA A 65 -6.71 11.02 -0.44
C ALA A 65 -7.74 11.57 -1.44
N ALA A 66 -7.75 11.06 -2.67
CA ALA A 66 -8.68 11.49 -3.72
C ALA A 66 -10.13 11.20 -3.33
N HIS A 67 -10.38 10.01 -2.78
CA HIS A 67 -11.72 9.58 -2.39
C HIS A 67 -12.05 9.87 -0.92
N LYS A 68 -11.08 10.35 -0.12
CA LYS A 68 -11.21 10.62 1.32
C LYS A 68 -11.68 9.40 2.12
N VAL A 69 -11.15 8.23 1.78
CA VAL A 69 -11.49 6.94 2.40
C VAL A 69 -10.21 6.28 2.92
N PRO A 70 -10.19 5.76 4.16
CA PRO A 70 -9.06 4.97 4.64
C PRO A 70 -8.93 3.66 3.87
N ILE A 71 -7.68 3.23 3.65
CA ILE A 71 -7.37 1.98 2.94
C ILE A 71 -6.38 1.18 3.77
N VAL A 72 -6.76 -0.05 4.12
CA VAL A 72 -5.79 -1.07 4.54
C VAL A 72 -5.15 -1.58 3.25
N ALA A 73 -3.93 -1.14 2.97
CA ALA A 73 -3.20 -1.39 1.74
C ALA A 73 -2.67 -2.84 1.65
N GLY A 74 -3.39 -3.80 2.25
CA GLY A 74 -3.02 -5.20 2.28
C GLY A 74 -1.63 -5.35 2.87
N SER A 75 -0.80 -6.17 2.26
CA SER A 75 0.64 -6.17 2.53
C SER A 75 1.48 -6.19 1.26
N ILE A 76 2.72 -5.71 1.39
CA ILE A 76 3.72 -5.76 0.33
C ILE A 76 5.05 -6.27 0.90
N SER A 77 5.95 -6.68 0.02
CA SER A 77 7.32 -7.01 0.45
C SER A 77 8.05 -5.73 0.82
N GLU A 78 8.56 -5.65 2.05
CA GLU A 78 9.32 -4.52 2.55
C GLU A 78 10.83 -4.82 2.55
N ARG A 79 11.62 -3.82 2.19
CA ARG A 79 13.07 -3.77 2.44
C ARG A 79 13.36 -3.06 3.77
N GLY A 80 13.81 -3.84 4.75
CA GLY A 80 14.30 -3.34 6.03
C GLY A 80 15.62 -2.55 5.91
N PRO A 81 15.98 -1.76 6.93
CA PRO A 81 17.17 -0.91 6.92
C PRO A 81 18.48 -1.71 6.87
N GLY A 82 18.50 -2.95 7.36
CA GLY A 82 19.65 -3.87 7.31
C GLY A 82 19.64 -4.81 6.10
N GLY A 83 18.71 -4.63 5.16
CA GLY A 83 18.50 -5.53 4.02
C GLY A 83 17.61 -6.74 4.32
N GLU A 84 16.94 -6.74 5.47
CA GLU A 84 15.92 -7.72 5.79
C GLU A 84 14.72 -7.59 4.85
N VAL A 85 13.97 -8.68 4.72
CA VAL A 85 12.73 -8.71 3.96
C VAL A 85 11.59 -9.01 4.91
N PHE A 86 10.60 -8.13 4.94
CA PHE A 86 9.38 -8.31 5.74
C PHE A 86 8.15 -8.40 4.83
N ASN A 87 7.11 -9.05 5.32
CA ASN A 87 5.77 -8.97 4.76
C ASN A 87 5.02 -7.94 5.58
N THR A 88 4.84 -6.74 5.03
CA THR A 88 4.42 -5.59 5.83
C THR A 88 3.07 -5.07 5.36
N SER A 89 2.12 -5.06 6.28
CA SER A 89 0.81 -4.46 6.06
C SER A 89 0.83 -2.97 6.40
N VAL A 90 0.16 -2.15 5.59
CA VAL A 90 0.15 -0.69 5.77
C VAL A 90 -1.29 -0.18 5.78
N VAL A 91 -1.59 0.73 6.71
CA VAL A 91 -2.88 1.45 6.75
C VAL A 91 -2.65 2.89 6.31
N ILE A 92 -3.44 3.33 5.34
CA ILE A 92 -3.40 4.68 4.78
C ILE A 92 -4.67 5.41 5.17
N GLY A 93 -4.50 6.61 5.70
CA GLY A 93 -5.59 7.49 6.11
C GLY A 93 -6.29 8.17 4.93
N PRO A 94 -7.46 8.77 5.17
CA PRO A 94 -8.20 9.52 4.15
C PRO A 94 -7.48 10.82 3.71
N ASP A 95 -6.41 11.22 4.40
CA ASP A 95 -5.52 12.31 4.00
C ASP A 95 -4.31 11.83 3.18
N GLY A 96 -4.23 10.52 2.90
CA GLY A 96 -3.15 9.86 2.17
C GLY A 96 -1.92 9.51 3.02
N ARG A 97 -1.89 9.81 4.32
CA ARG A 97 -0.73 9.51 5.18
C ARG A 97 -0.76 8.07 5.68
N CYS A 98 0.43 7.52 5.93
CA CYS A 98 0.57 6.27 6.66
C CYS A 98 0.07 6.44 8.10
N LEU A 99 -0.89 5.63 8.52
CA LEU A 99 -1.41 5.61 9.89
C LEU A 99 -0.76 4.51 10.72
N ALA A 100 -0.48 3.36 10.10
CA ALA A 100 0.10 2.21 10.77
C ALA A 100 0.83 1.32 9.76
N ARG A 101 1.81 0.57 10.29
CA ARG A 101 2.49 -0.53 9.60
C ARG A 101 2.65 -1.70 10.56
N HIS A 102 2.55 -2.94 10.08
CA HIS A 102 2.73 -4.17 10.83
C HIS A 102 3.53 -5.18 10.04
#